data_AF-A0A7Z8R4M4-F1
#
_entry.id   AF-A0A7Z8R4M4-F1
#
_cell.length_a   1.000
_cell.length_b   1.000
_cell.length_c   1.000
_cell.angle_alpha   90.00
_cell.angle_beta   90.00
_cell.angle_gamma   90.00
#
_symmetry.space_group_name_H-M   'P 1'
#
loop_
_entity.id
_entity.type
_entity.pdbx_description
1 polymer ?
#
loop_
_entity_poly.entity_id
_entity_poly.type
_entity_poly.pdbx_seq_one_letter_code
_entity_poly.pdbx_strand_id
1 'polypeptide(L)' 'MTHAKLRLAAAAMGKPETKVSDLCKEIGITRQTLYRYVAPDGSLRESGKKVLKKS' A
#
# COMPACT_ATOMS: atom_id res chain seq x y z
N MET A 1 8.08 4.87 2.32
CA MET A 1 7.45 3.57 1.99
C MET A 1 8.55 2.51 1.99
N THR A 2 8.40 1.42 2.75
CA THR A 2 9.37 0.30 2.79
C THR A 2 8.76 -0.93 2.10
N HIS A 3 9.57 -1.94 1.78
CA HIS A 3 9.07 -3.18 1.15
C HIS A 3 8.02 -3.88 2.01
N ALA A 4 8.24 -3.92 3.33
CA ALA A 4 7.30 -4.52 4.28
C ALA A 4 5.95 -3.79 4.30
N LYS A 5 5.97 -2.45 4.44
CA LYS A 5 4.74 -1.64 4.43
C LYS A 5 3.99 -1.75 3.10
N LEU A 6 4.71 -1.84 1.99
CA LEU A 6 4.11 -1.97 0.67
C LEU A 6 3.41 -3.32 0.47
N ARG A 7 4.04 -4.42 0.91
CA ARG A 7 3.45 -5.76 0.84
C ARG A 7 2.19 -5.87 1.71
N LEU A 8 2.26 -5.36 2.93
CA LEU A 8 1.12 -5.32 3.84
C LEU A 8 -0.02 -4.49 3.23
N ALA A 9 0.28 -3.29 2.73
CA ALA A 9 -0.70 -2.43 2.09
C ALA A 9 -1.38 -3.10 0.87
N ALA A 10 -0.61 -3.76 0.00
CA ALA A 10 -1.15 -4.48 -1.16
C ALA A 10 -2.09 -5.62 -0.74
N ALA A 11 -1.69 -6.41 0.25
CA ALA A 11 -2.51 -7.52 0.76
C ALA A 11 -3.79 -7.04 1.45
N ALA A 12 -3.73 -5.91 2.18
CA ALA A 12 -4.89 -5.35 2.86
C ALA A 12 -5.86 -4.68 1.87
N MET A 13 -5.37 -3.89 0.92
CA MET A 13 -6.23 -3.13 0.00
C MET A 13 -7.12 -4.02 -0.88
N GLY A 14 -6.70 -5.25 -1.21
CA GLY A 14 -7.53 -6.20 -1.97
C GLY A 14 -8.72 -6.78 -1.19
N LYS A 15 -8.88 -6.44 0.10
CA LYS A 15 -9.97 -6.91 0.96
C LYS A 15 -11.06 -5.85 1.06
N PRO A 16 -12.33 -6.16 0.72
CA PRO A 16 -13.41 -5.18 0.72
C PRO A 16 -13.73 -4.64 2.13
N GLU A 17 -13.40 -5.37 3.20
CA GLU A 17 -13.58 -4.88 4.57
C GLU A 17 -12.50 -3.89 5.04
N THR A 18 -11.45 -3.67 4.24
CA THR A 18 -10.32 -2.83 4.65
C THR A 18 -10.72 -1.37 4.80
N LYS A 19 -10.65 -0.89 6.04
CA LYS A 19 -10.76 0.54 6.35
C LYS A 19 -9.44 1.23 6.06
N VAL A 20 -9.37 1.95 4.95
CA VAL A 20 -8.17 2.65 4.49
C VAL A 20 -7.58 3.60 5.56
N SER A 21 -8.45 4.26 6.35
CA SER A 21 -8.00 5.12 7.46
C SER A 21 -7.18 4.37 8.49
N ASP A 22 -7.60 3.16 8.83
CA ASP A 22 -7.03 2.38 9.93
C ASP A 22 -5.76 1.69 9.45
N LEU A 23 -5.78 1.16 8.22
CA LEU A 23 -4.58 0.68 7.53
C LEU A 23 -3.48 1.76 7.47
N CYS A 24 -3.82 2.99 7.09
CA CYS A 24 -2.88 4.10 7.02
C CYS A 24 -2.27 4.44 8.40
N LYS A 25 -3.10 4.42 9.46
CA LYS A 25 -2.64 4.65 10.84
C LYS A 25 -1.71 3.53 11.30
N GLU A 26 -2.09 2.28 11.09
CA GLU A 26 -1.34 1.08 11.49
C GLU A 26 0.06 1.06 10.87
N ILE A 27 0.16 1.28 9.55
CA ILE A 27 1.45 1.26 8.86
C ILE A 27 2.17 2.62 8.85
N GLY A 28 1.58 3.64 9.48
CA GLY A 28 2.16 4.98 9.65
C GLY A 28 2.45 5.67 8.32
N ILE A 29 1.47 5.72 7.41
CA ILE A 29 1.55 6.46 6.14
C ILE A 29 0.28 7.27 5.89
N THR A 30 0.35 8.26 5.00
CA THR A 30 -0.84 8.99 4.56
C THR A 30 -1.60 8.22 3.48
N ARG A 31 -2.89 8.51 3.29
CA ARG A 31 -3.68 7.96 2.16
C ARG A 31 -3.07 8.32 0.81
N GLN A 32 -2.55 9.55 0.67
CA GLN A 32 -1.85 9.98 -0.54
C GLN A 32 -0.61 9.09 -0.81
N THR A 33 0.13 8.75 0.25
CA THR A 33 1.26 7.81 0.12
C THR A 33 0.72 6.45 -0.30
N LEU A 34 -0.25 5.87 0.40
CA LEU A 34 -0.84 4.58 0.05
C LEU A 34 -1.27 4.52 -1.42
N TYR A 35 -2.09 5.46 -1.87
CA TYR A 35 -2.63 5.49 -3.23
C TYR A 35 -1.59 5.78 -4.32
N ARG A 36 -0.45 6.38 -3.98
CA ARG A 36 0.68 6.52 -4.91
C ARG A 36 1.29 5.16 -5.27
N TYR A 37 1.27 4.20 -4.35
CA TYR A 37 1.95 2.91 -4.51
C TYR A 37 1.00 1.73 -4.76
N VAL A 38 -0.23 1.77 -4.24
CA VAL A 38 -1.19 0.67 -4.26
C VAL A 38 -2.55 1.17 -4.77
N ALA A 39 -3.22 0.39 -5.61
CA ALA A 39 -4.56 0.65 -6.10
C ALA A 39 -5.65 0.09 -5.15
N PRO A 40 -6.91 0.52 -5.27
CA PRO A 40 -8.01 0.06 -4.43
C PRO A 40 -8.25 -1.46 -4.42
N ASP A 41 -7.82 -2.16 -5.47
CA ASP A 41 -7.91 -3.62 -5.62
C ASP A 41 -6.70 -4.37 -5.03
N GLY A 42 -5.75 -3.66 -4.41
CA GLY A 42 -4.50 -4.24 -3.90
C GLY A 42 -3.39 -4.37 -4.93
N SER A 43 -3.63 -4.05 -6.20
CA SER A 43 -2.59 -4.10 -7.24
C SER A 43 -1.54 -3.01 -7.04
N LEU A 44 -0.29 -3.31 -7.39
CA LEU A 44 0.81 -2.34 -7.28
C LEU A 44 0.82 -1.39 -8.47
N ARG A 45 0.86 -0.09 -8.17
CA ARG A 45 1.12 0.95 -9.17
C ARG A 45 2.60 0.99 -9.52
N GLU A 46 2.95 1.75 -10.56
CA GLU A 46 4.34 1.89 -11.02
C GLU A 46 5.31 2.32 -9.90
N SER A 47 4.90 3.25 -9.03
CA SER A 47 5.69 3.64 -7.86
C SER A 47 5.92 2.45 -6.91
N GLY A 48 4.92 1.59 -6.71
CA GLY A 48 4.99 0.37 -5.90
C GLY A 48 5.96 -0.65 -6.48
N LYS A 49 5.85 -0.91 -7.79
CA LYS A 49 6.77 -1.80 -8.51
C LYS A 49 8.22 -1.32 -8.42
N LYS A 50 8.47 -0.01 -8.55
CA LYS A 50 9.81 0.59 -8.42
C LYS A 50 10.42 0.38 -7.05
N VAL A 51 9.62 0.44 -5.99
CA VAL A 51 10.10 0.13 -4.63
C VAL A 51 10.59 -1.31 -4.58
N LEU A 52 9.76 -2.29 -4.98
CA LEU A 52 10.14 -3.70 -4.91
C LEU A 52 11.29 -4.11 -5.85
N LYS A 53 11.54 -3.36 -6.93
CA LYS A 53 12.66 -3.60 -7.85
C LYS A 53 14.00 -3.06 -7.34
N LYS A 54 14.00 -2.11 -6.39
CA LYS A 54 15.22 -1.65 -5.74
C LYS A 54 15.58 -2.66 -4.65
N SER A 55 16.29 -3.71 -5.03
CA SER A 55 17.00 -4.61 -4.11
C SER A 55 18.45 -4.20 -4.00
#